data_AF-B0VXF9-F1
#
_entry.id   AF-B0VXF9-F1
#
_cell.length_a   1.000
_cell.length_b   1.000
_cell.length_c   1.000
_cell.angle_alpha   90.00
_cell.angle_beta   90.00
_cell.angle_gamma   90.00
#
_symmetry.space_group_name_H-M   'P 1'
#
loop_
_entity.id
_entity.type
_entity.pdbx_description
1 polymer ?
#
loop_
_entity_poly.entity_id
_entity_poly.type
_entity_poly.pdbx_seq_one_letter_code
_entity_poly.pdbx_strand_id
1 'polypeptide(L)'
;MVLLHVKRGDESQFLLQAPGSTELEELTVQVARVYNGRLKVQRLCSEMEELAEHGIFLPPNMQGLTDDQIEELKLKDEWGEKCVPSGGAIFKKDDIGRRNGQAPNEKMKQVLKKTIEEAKAIISKLVLKHPAAVSTPSIRLHVEVHLQCLLPLPLLILAPICAL
;
A
#
# COMPACT_ATOMS: atom_id res chain seq x y z
N MET A 1 3.84 -32.39 6.37
CA MET A 1 3.54 -31.03 5.88
C MET A 1 2.50 -31.15 4.77
N VAL A 2 1.39 -30.44 4.86
CA VAL A 2 0.33 -30.40 3.83
C VAL A 2 0.36 -29.06 3.10
N LEU A 3 -0.03 -29.07 1.82
CA LEU A 3 -0.17 -27.88 0.99
C LEU A 3 -1.66 -27.66 0.70
N LEU A 4 -2.17 -26.52 1.14
CA LEU A 4 -3.57 -26.14 1.05
C LEU A 4 -3.75 -25.16 -0.10
N HIS A 5 -4.65 -25.49 -1.02
CA HIS A 5 -5.03 -24.59 -2.10
C HIS A 5 -6.25 -23.78 -1.71
N VAL A 6 -6.05 -22.49 -1.43
CA VAL A 6 -7.12 -21.55 -1.10
C VAL A 6 -7.73 -21.01 -2.39
N LYS A 7 -9.04 -21.20 -2.55
CA LYS A 7 -9.83 -20.74 -3.69
C LYS A 7 -10.98 -19.85 -3.24
N ARG A 8 -11.46 -18.98 -4.14
CA ARG A 8 -12.71 -18.25 -4.01
C ARG A 8 -13.53 -18.51 -5.27
N GLY A 9 -14.56 -19.37 -5.17
CA GLY A 9 -15.23 -19.90 -6.36
C GLY A 9 -14.24 -20.66 -7.24
N ASP A 10 -14.19 -20.33 -8.53
CA ASP A 10 -13.25 -20.92 -9.49
C ASP A 10 -11.86 -20.26 -9.49
N GLU A 11 -11.71 -19.12 -8.81
CA GLU A 11 -10.45 -18.37 -8.76
C GLU A 11 -9.48 -18.94 -7.72
N SER A 12 -8.27 -19.25 -8.17
CA SER A 12 -7.17 -19.67 -7.30
C SER A 12 -6.55 -18.44 -6.63
N GLN A 13 -6.54 -18.43 -5.29
CA GLN A 13 -6.05 -17.27 -4.53
C GLN A 13 -4.57 -17.43 -4.16
N PHE A 14 -4.21 -18.50 -3.44
CA PHE A 14 -2.83 -18.79 -3.05
C PHE A 14 -2.69 -20.21 -2.47
N LEU A 15 -1.45 -20.63 -2.29
CA LEU A 15 -1.09 -21.88 -1.63
C LEU A 15 -0.56 -21.60 -0.22
N LEU A 16 -1.04 -22.33 0.78
CA LEU A 16 -0.59 -22.24 2.18
C LEU A 16 0.01 -23.58 2.62
N GLN A 17 1.17 -23.54 3.25
CA GLN A 17 1.79 -24.75 3.83
C GLN A 17 1.56 -24.78 5.33
N ALA A 18 1.04 -25.90 5.85
CA ALA A 18 0.79 -26.11 7.27
C ALA A 18 1.09 -27.56 7.70
N PRO A 19 1.38 -27.83 8.98
CA PRO A 19 1.35 -29.17 9.54
C PRO A 19 -0.03 -29.83 9.36
N GLY A 20 -0.06 -31.15 9.14
CA GLY A 20 -1.34 -31.88 9.07
C GLY A 20 -2.06 -31.99 10.42
N SER A 21 -1.37 -31.65 11.52
CA SER A 21 -1.87 -31.63 12.89
C SER A 21 -2.37 -30.25 13.34
N THR A 22 -2.34 -29.23 12.47
CA THR A 22 -2.80 -27.88 12.82
C THR A 22 -4.32 -27.85 12.97
N GLU A 23 -4.79 -27.22 14.03
CA GLU A 23 -6.22 -27.07 14.29
C GLU A 23 -6.88 -26.13 13.27
N LEU A 24 -8.15 -26.37 12.96
CA LEU A 24 -8.88 -25.60 11.95
C LEU A 24 -9.00 -24.11 12.32
N GLU A 25 -9.11 -23.79 13.60
CA GLU A 25 -9.21 -22.41 14.09
C GLU A 25 -7.90 -21.65 13.82
N GLU A 26 -6.75 -22.24 14.20
CA GLU A 26 -5.44 -21.67 13.90
C GLU A 26 -5.20 -21.53 12.39
N LEU A 27 -5.60 -22.54 11.63
CA LEU A 27 -5.45 -22.54 10.18
C LEU A 27 -6.26 -21.41 9.53
N THR A 28 -7.49 -21.18 10.01
CA THR A 28 -8.37 -20.11 9.52
C THR A 28 -7.75 -18.74 9.76
N VAL A 29 -7.17 -18.51 10.94
CA VAL A 29 -6.46 -17.27 11.26
C VAL A 29 -5.25 -17.07 10.35
N GLN A 30 -4.48 -18.12 10.06
CA GLN A 30 -3.34 -18.05 9.14
C GLN A 30 -3.76 -17.70 7.71
N VAL A 31 -4.81 -18.36 7.19
CA VAL A 31 -5.38 -18.08 5.86
C VAL A 31 -5.86 -16.62 5.78
N ALA A 32 -6.63 -16.18 6.78
CA ALA A 32 -7.15 -14.81 6.82
C ALA A 32 -6.01 -13.78 6.84
N ARG A 33 -4.94 -14.03 7.61
CA ARG A 33 -3.78 -13.15 7.68
C ARG A 33 -3.05 -13.01 6.35
N VAL A 34 -2.83 -14.11 5.63
CA VAL A 34 -2.19 -14.08 4.30
C VAL A 34 -3.08 -13.36 3.28
N TYR A 35 -4.39 -13.66 3.29
CA TYR A 35 -5.35 -13.02 2.40
C TYR A 35 -5.40 -11.50 2.62
N ASN A 36 -5.57 -11.08 3.87
CA ASN A 36 -5.59 -9.66 4.24
C ASN A 36 -4.27 -8.97 3.93
N GLY A 37 -3.14 -9.65 4.13
CA GLY A 37 -1.82 -9.16 3.75
C GLY A 37 -1.72 -8.84 2.25
N ARG A 38 -2.18 -9.76 1.38
CA ARG A 38 -2.22 -9.50 -0.07
C ARG A 38 -3.08 -8.29 -0.41
N LEU A 39 -4.27 -8.16 0.18
CA LEU A 39 -5.16 -7.01 -0.04
C LEU A 39 -4.50 -5.70 0.41
N LYS A 40 -3.80 -5.70 1.55
CA LYS A 40 -3.06 -4.53 2.05
C LYS A 40 -1.97 -4.11 1.05
N VAL A 41 -1.17 -5.05 0.54
CA VAL A 41 -0.13 -4.73 -0.46
C VAL A 41 -0.75 -4.20 -1.76
N GLN A 42 -1.84 -4.81 -2.25
CA GLN A 42 -2.53 -4.32 -3.45
C GLN A 42 -3.02 -2.88 -3.29
N ARG A 43 -3.61 -2.54 -2.15
CA ARG A 43 -4.04 -1.16 -1.84
C ARG A 43 -2.87 -0.19 -1.80
N LEU A 44 -1.76 -0.58 -1.16
CA LEU A 44 -0.55 0.25 -1.12
C LEU A 44 0.01 0.50 -2.52
N CYS A 45 0.05 -0.52 -3.38
CA CYS A 45 0.47 -0.35 -4.76
C CYS A 45 -0.38 0.68 -5.51
N SER A 46 -1.71 0.63 -5.38
CA SER A 46 -2.60 1.62 -5.99
C SER A 46 -2.36 3.04 -5.45
N GLU A 47 -2.19 3.19 -4.13
CA GLU A 47 -1.92 4.50 -3.54
C GLU A 47 -0.53 5.07 -3.91
N MET A 48 0.45 4.20 -4.17
CA MET A 48 1.76 4.60 -4.67
C MET A 48 1.72 5.03 -6.14
N GLU A 49 0.83 4.44 -6.96
CA GLU A 49 0.60 4.88 -8.34
C GLU A 49 0.06 6.32 -8.35
N GLU A 50 -0.95 6.59 -7.54
CA GLU A 50 -1.52 7.93 -7.36
C GLU A 50 -0.50 8.92 -6.78
N LEU A 51 0.35 8.48 -5.84
CA LEU A 51 1.45 9.31 -5.30
C LEU A 51 2.45 9.70 -6.39
N ALA A 52 2.80 8.76 -7.28
CA ALA A 52 3.72 9.01 -8.38
C ALA A 52 3.12 9.98 -9.41
N GLU A 53 1.80 9.95 -9.61
CA GLU A 53 1.12 10.80 -10.58
C GLU A 53 0.81 12.21 -10.03
N HIS A 54 0.30 12.31 -8.79
CA HIS A 54 -0.33 13.51 -8.25
C HIS A 54 0.29 14.04 -6.95
N GLY A 55 1.30 13.38 -6.39
CA GLY A 55 1.93 13.82 -5.15
C GLY A 55 1.19 13.39 -3.90
N ILE A 56 1.52 14.00 -2.76
CA ILE A 56 1.01 13.59 -1.44
C ILE A 56 -0.46 13.98 -1.26
N PHE A 57 -1.10 13.37 -0.26
CA PHE A 57 -2.44 13.78 0.15
C PHE A 57 -2.46 15.22 0.67
N LEU A 58 -3.57 15.89 0.43
CA LEU A 58 -3.93 17.11 1.14
C LEU A 58 -4.34 16.76 2.58
N PRO A 59 -4.18 17.70 3.53
CA PRO A 59 -4.76 17.59 4.86
C PRO A 59 -6.27 17.29 4.83
N PRO A 60 -6.84 16.53 5.80
CA PRO A 60 -8.23 16.07 5.75
C PRO A 60 -9.26 17.19 5.71
N ASN A 61 -8.91 18.36 6.25
CA ASN A 61 -9.71 19.58 6.21
C ASN A 61 -9.70 20.29 4.85
N MET A 62 -8.84 19.88 3.91
CA MET A 62 -8.73 20.45 2.55
C MET A 62 -9.19 19.48 1.46
N GLN A 63 -9.31 18.19 1.74
CA GLN A 63 -9.73 17.20 0.75
C GLN A 63 -11.17 17.44 0.28
N GLY A 64 -11.38 17.45 -1.04
CA GLY A 64 -12.69 17.62 -1.66
C GLY A 64 -13.24 19.06 -1.65
N LEU A 65 -12.46 20.03 -1.18
CA LEU A 65 -12.76 21.46 -1.35
C LEU A 65 -12.27 21.96 -2.71
N THR A 66 -12.95 22.96 -3.27
CA THR A 66 -12.46 23.64 -4.46
C THR A 66 -11.32 24.60 -4.11
N ASP A 67 -10.50 24.94 -5.10
CA ASP A 67 -9.41 25.91 -4.94
C ASP A 67 -9.93 27.24 -4.37
N ASP A 68 -11.10 27.71 -4.83
CA ASP A 68 -11.78 28.92 -4.32
C ASP A 68 -12.16 28.83 -2.83
N GLN A 69 -12.68 27.67 -2.41
CA GLN A 69 -13.04 27.43 -1.01
C GLN A 69 -11.82 27.39 -0.10
N ILE A 70 -10.72 26.84 -0.58
CA ILE A 70 -9.44 26.80 0.14
C ILE A 70 -8.91 28.23 0.35
N GLU A 71 -8.99 29.08 -0.68
CA GLU A 71 -8.61 30.49 -0.59
C GLU A 71 -9.50 31.28 0.37
N GLU A 72 -10.82 31.11 0.29
CA GLU A 72 -11.79 31.78 1.17
C GLU A 72 -11.58 31.40 2.65
N LEU A 73 -11.38 30.12 2.92
CA LEU A 73 -11.12 29.59 4.25
C LEU A 73 -9.67 29.79 4.71
N LYS A 74 -8.80 30.30 3.83
CA LYS A 74 -7.36 30.54 4.07
C LYS A 74 -6.63 29.30 4.60
N LEU A 75 -7.01 28.12 4.10
CA LEU A 75 -6.40 26.86 4.49
C LEU A 75 -5.03 26.72 3.81
N LYS A 76 -4.07 26.17 4.54
CA LYS A 76 -2.70 25.98 4.04
C LYS A 76 -2.31 24.51 4.11
N ASP A 77 -1.65 24.04 3.06
CA ASP A 77 -1.08 22.70 3.01
C ASP A 77 0.24 22.65 3.80
N GLU A 78 0.13 22.37 5.10
CA GLU A 78 1.29 22.19 5.98
C GLU A 78 2.13 20.95 5.62
N TRP A 79 1.56 20.00 4.88
CA TRP A 79 2.22 18.74 4.54
C TRP A 79 3.07 18.90 3.29
N GLY A 80 2.59 19.66 2.30
CA GLY A 80 3.33 20.00 1.08
C GLY A 80 4.67 20.68 1.37
N GLU A 81 4.72 21.56 2.38
CA GLU A 81 5.96 22.24 2.78
C GLU A 81 6.98 21.29 3.43
N LYS A 82 6.50 20.28 4.18
CA LYS A 82 7.37 19.32 4.89
C LYS A 82 7.84 18.18 3.99
N CYS A 83 7.03 17.79 3.02
CA CYS A 83 7.20 16.57 2.24
C CYS A 83 7.49 16.88 0.76
N VAL A 84 8.51 17.72 0.52
CA VAL A 84 8.94 18.06 -0.83
C VAL A 84 9.80 16.92 -1.41
N PRO A 85 9.48 16.40 -2.60
CA PRO A 85 10.30 15.35 -3.23
C PRO A 85 11.71 15.86 -3.54
N SER A 86 12.71 15.02 -3.25
CA SER A 86 14.11 15.34 -3.54
C SER A 86 14.32 15.56 -5.05
N GLY A 87 14.76 16.77 -5.40
CA GLY A 87 14.95 17.19 -6.80
C GLY A 87 13.83 18.08 -7.37
N GLY A 88 12.79 18.38 -6.58
CA GLY A 88 11.69 19.26 -7.00
C GLY A 88 10.43 18.50 -7.39
N ALA A 89 9.34 19.24 -7.52
CA ALA A 89 8.02 18.73 -7.85
C ALA A 89 7.55 19.26 -9.21
N ILE A 90 6.79 18.43 -9.92
CA ILE A 90 6.11 18.79 -11.17
C ILE A 90 4.62 18.88 -10.83
N PHE A 91 4.00 20.03 -11.13
CA PHE A 91 2.59 20.21 -10.84
C PHE A 91 1.73 19.39 -11.81
N LYS A 92 0.93 18.48 -11.27
CA LYS A 92 -0.09 17.70 -11.96
C LYS A 92 -1.31 17.58 -11.05
N LYS A 93 -2.35 18.38 -11.35
CA LYS A 93 -3.59 18.42 -10.57
C LYS A 93 -4.24 17.05 -10.46
N ASP A 94 -4.79 16.76 -9.29
CA ASP A 94 -5.65 15.61 -9.02
C ASP A 94 -7.11 16.00 -9.29
N ASP A 95 -7.76 15.29 -10.21
CA ASP A 95 -9.17 15.55 -10.58
C ASP A 95 -10.15 15.24 -9.44
N ILE A 96 -9.75 14.38 -8.50
CA ILE A 96 -10.57 13.98 -7.35
C ILE A 96 -10.43 14.99 -6.19
N GLY A 97 -9.37 15.82 -6.20
CA GLY A 97 -9.13 16.83 -5.16
C GLY A 97 -8.70 16.23 -3.82
N ARG A 98 -8.04 15.08 -3.82
CA ARG A 98 -7.51 14.44 -2.60
C ARG A 98 -6.02 14.73 -2.39
N ARG A 99 -5.28 14.99 -3.47
CA ARG A 99 -3.82 15.19 -3.47
C ARG A 99 -3.45 16.62 -3.86
N ASN A 100 -2.27 17.06 -3.43
CA ASN A 100 -1.83 18.45 -3.60
C ASN A 100 -1.34 18.78 -5.02
N GLY A 101 -1.23 17.77 -5.89
CA GLY A 101 -0.78 17.91 -7.26
C GLY A 101 0.73 18.07 -7.40
N GLN A 102 1.51 18.00 -6.32
CA GLN A 102 2.97 18.11 -6.38
C GLN A 102 3.60 16.74 -6.68
N ALA A 103 3.57 16.35 -7.95
CA ALA A 103 4.08 15.06 -8.37
C ALA A 103 5.62 14.99 -8.28
N PRO A 104 6.19 13.83 -7.94
CA PRO A 104 7.64 13.66 -7.90
C PRO A 104 8.26 13.70 -9.31
N ASN A 105 9.57 13.95 -9.39
CA ASN A 105 10.31 13.95 -10.67
C ASN A 105 10.28 12.60 -11.39
N GLU A 106 10.49 12.63 -12.71
CA GLU A 106 10.46 11.45 -13.59
C GLU A 106 11.34 10.30 -13.08
N LYS A 107 12.55 10.59 -12.61
CA LYS A 107 13.46 9.57 -12.04
C LYS A 107 12.84 8.87 -10.82
N MET A 108 12.18 9.63 -9.94
CA MET A 108 11.54 9.10 -8.74
C MET A 108 10.25 8.36 -9.08
N LYS A 109 9.47 8.86 -10.06
CA LYS A 109 8.30 8.14 -10.60
C LYS A 109 8.70 6.77 -11.14
N GLN A 110 9.82 6.67 -11.85
CA GLN A 110 10.33 5.39 -12.35
C GLN A 110 10.72 4.44 -11.22
N VAL A 111 11.34 4.93 -10.14
CA VAL A 111 11.63 4.10 -8.97
C VAL A 111 10.34 3.58 -8.34
N LEU A 112 9.35 4.46 -8.11
CA LEU A 112 8.05 4.07 -7.57
C LEU A 112 7.36 3.03 -8.45
N LYS A 113 7.27 3.27 -9.77
CA LYS A 113 6.66 2.34 -10.73
C LYS A 113 7.35 0.97 -10.71
N LYS A 114 8.68 0.92 -10.71
CA LYS A 114 9.43 -0.34 -10.59
C LYS A 114 9.13 -1.06 -9.28
N THR A 115 9.13 -0.36 -8.15
CA THR A 115 8.81 -0.98 -6.85
C THR A 115 7.38 -1.53 -6.80
N ILE A 116 6.42 -0.85 -7.43
CA ILE A 116 5.04 -1.32 -7.55
C ILE A 116 4.97 -2.59 -8.40
N GLU A 117 5.65 -2.60 -9.55
CA GLU A 117 5.70 -3.77 -10.44
C GLU A 117 6.32 -4.98 -9.75
N GLU A 118 7.43 -4.78 -9.01
CA GLU A 118 8.08 -5.82 -8.22
C GLU A 118 7.13 -6.37 -7.13
N ALA A 119 6.45 -5.50 -6.39
CA ALA A 119 5.48 -5.90 -5.37
C ALA A 119 4.30 -6.69 -5.98
N LYS A 120 3.73 -6.21 -7.09
CA LYS A 120 2.65 -6.90 -7.83
C LYS A 120 3.11 -8.25 -8.37
N ALA A 121 4.35 -8.34 -8.86
CA ALA A 121 4.93 -9.58 -9.34
C ALA A 121 5.13 -10.60 -8.21
N ILE A 122 5.57 -10.16 -7.02
CA ILE A 122 5.68 -11.04 -5.83
C ILE A 122 4.29 -11.60 -5.48
N ILE A 123 3.28 -10.75 -5.35
CA ILE A 123 1.90 -11.18 -5.04
C ILE A 123 1.40 -12.19 -6.08
N SER A 124 1.71 -11.98 -7.37
CA SER A 124 1.30 -12.86 -8.46
C SER A 124 2.05 -14.21 -8.45
N LYS A 125 3.33 -14.21 -8.06
CA LYS A 125 4.12 -15.45 -7.90
C LYS A 125 3.63 -16.29 -6.72
N LEU A 126 3.17 -15.65 -5.64
CA LEU A 126 2.51 -16.34 -4.51
C LEU A 126 1.23 -17.06 -4.92
N VAL A 127 0.54 -16.57 -5.96
CA VAL A 127 -0.66 -17.19 -6.52
C VAL A 127 -0.30 -18.42 -7.37
N LEU A 128 0.78 -18.33 -8.16
CA LEU A 128 0.91 -19.19 -9.33
C LEU A 128 1.71 -20.47 -9.14
N LYS A 129 2.80 -20.55 -8.34
CA LYS A 129 3.70 -21.72 -8.50
C LYS A 129 4.83 -21.96 -7.50
N HIS A 130 4.89 -21.32 -6.33
CA HIS A 130 5.96 -21.63 -5.37
C HIS A 130 5.41 -22.33 -4.12
N PRO A 131 5.75 -23.62 -3.91
CA PRO A 131 5.60 -24.27 -2.61
C PRO A 131 6.60 -23.72 -1.58
N ALA A 132 7.32 -22.65 -1.88
CA ALA A 132 8.01 -21.84 -0.89
C ALA A 132 6.94 -21.23 0.01
N ALA A 133 6.75 -21.86 1.16
CA ALA A 133 5.78 -21.53 2.18
C ALA A 133 5.61 -20.01 2.30
N VAL A 134 4.40 -19.51 2.08
CA VAL A 134 4.03 -18.19 2.59
C VAL A 134 4.02 -18.29 4.11
N SER A 135 5.20 -18.12 4.70
CA SER A 135 5.32 -17.96 6.13
C SER A 135 4.89 -16.52 6.47
N THR A 136 4.06 -16.37 7.50
CA THR A 136 3.64 -15.09 8.09
C THR A 136 4.74 -14.01 8.20
N PRO A 137 6.04 -14.32 8.44
CA PRO A 137 7.09 -13.29 8.43
C PRO A 137 7.39 -12.68 7.05
N SER A 138 7.22 -13.41 5.94
CA SER A 138 7.62 -12.94 4.61
C SER A 138 6.80 -11.74 4.10
N ILE A 139 5.49 -11.74 4.38
CA ILE A 139 4.59 -10.62 4.04
C ILE A 139 4.78 -9.45 4.99
N ARG A 140 5.03 -9.73 6.28
CA ARG A 140 5.20 -8.70 7.32
C ARG A 140 6.44 -7.84 7.07
N LEU A 141 7.58 -8.46 6.74
CA LEU A 141 8.82 -7.76 6.40
C LEU A 141 8.68 -6.84 5.18
N HIS A 142 8.00 -7.28 4.12
CA HIS A 142 7.87 -6.45 2.91
C HIS A 142 6.89 -5.27 3.13
N VAL A 143 5.81 -5.47 3.88
CA VAL A 143 4.87 -4.39 4.20
C VAL A 143 5.50 -3.37 5.15
N GLU A 144 6.22 -3.80 6.20
CA GLU A 144 6.89 -2.90 7.15
C GLU A 144 8.03 -2.11 6.50
N VAL A 145 8.89 -2.75 5.70
CA VAL A 145 10.01 -2.08 5.02
C VAL A 145 9.51 -1.04 4.02
N HIS A 146 8.43 -1.30 3.28
CA HIS A 146 7.87 -0.32 2.34
C HIS A 146 7.08 0.82 3.03
N LEU A 147 6.44 0.56 4.18
CA LEU A 147 5.80 1.61 4.99
C LEU A 147 6.84 2.56 5.60
N GLN A 148 8.01 2.07 5.98
CA GLN A 148 9.10 2.87 6.54
C GLN A 148 9.76 3.80 5.51
N CYS A 149 9.75 3.46 4.22
CA CYS A 149 10.25 4.35 3.17
C CYS A 149 9.35 5.56 2.90
N LEU A 150 8.09 5.56 3.34
CA LEU A 150 7.09 6.59 3.01
C LEU A 150 6.77 7.56 4.18
N LEU A 151 7.31 7.35 5.38
CA LEU A 151 6.92 8.14 6.56
C LEU A 151 8.13 8.52 7.44
N PRO A 152 8.64 9.76 7.38
CA PRO A 152 9.13 10.45 8.57
C PRO A 152 7.94 11.17 9.21
N LEU A 153 6.87 10.45 9.54
CA LEU A 153 5.71 11.02 10.22
C LEU A 153 5.31 10.10 11.38
N PRO A 154 5.05 10.68 12.57
CA PRO A 154 4.91 9.93 13.79
C PRO A 154 3.67 9.04 13.69
N LEU A 155 3.87 7.72 13.78
CA LEU A 155 3.12 6.66 14.48
C LEU A 155 1.59 6.75 14.75
N LEU A 156 0.85 7.77 14.31
CA LEU A 156 -0.52 8.05 14.73
C LEU A 156 -1.58 7.72 13.67
N ILE A 157 -1.23 7.60 12.39
CA ILE A 157 -2.22 7.36 11.32
C ILE A 157 -2.29 5.88 10.91
N LEU A 158 -1.28 5.08 11.26
CA LEU A 158 -1.27 3.62 11.01
C LEU A 158 -1.85 2.78 12.16
N ALA A 159 -2.17 3.40 13.30
CA ALA A 159 -2.72 2.71 14.46
C ALA A 159 -3.96 1.85 14.15
N PRO A 160 -4.93 2.25 13.29
CA PRO A 160 -6.06 1.37 12.99
C PRO A 160 -5.77 0.32 11.90
N ILE A 161 -4.66 0.43 11.15
CA ILE A 161 -4.32 -0.51 10.07
C ILE A 161 -3.46 -1.69 10.59
N CYS A 162 -2.75 -1.48 11.71
CA CYS A 162 -1.94 -2.49 12.40
C CYS A 162 -2.65 -3.18 13.58
N ALA A 163 -3.79 -2.70 14.04
CA ALA A 163 -4.51 -3.25 15.20
C ALA A 163 -5.57 -4.33 14.88
N LEU A 164 -5.66 -4.81 13.62
CA LEU A 164 -6.53 -5.91 13.18
C LEU A 164 -5.78 -6.86 12.22
#